data_AF-A0A094QB93-F1
#
_entry.id   AF-A0A094QB93-F1
#
_cell.length_a   1.000
_cell.length_b   1.000
_cell.length_c   1.000
_cell.angle_alpha   90.00
_cell.angle_beta   90.00
_cell.angle_gamma   90.00
#
_symmetry.space_group_name_H-M   'P 1'
#
loop_
_entity.id
_entity.type
_entity.pdbx_description
1 polymer ?
#
loop_
_entity_poly.entity_id
_entity_poly.type
_entity_poly.pdbx_seq_one_letter_code
_entity_poly.pdbx_strand_id
1 'polypeptide(L)'
;MSKIVIPDSVLTVSGLGKIYGPITDGAIERTGSHVGTARDHHTGSIVAAWDVNFEVAAGEALGIVGESGSGKSTVLRCIAGDIDSSVGDVRLSTFENGEANLLTLDAATRRKMRIDQLSVVYQDPAEGLSLGVTAGGNIADPLTAAGWRNFEGIRARARDLLQRTEVPLDRMDDIVRSFSGGMRQRVQIARALANNPRLVLLDEPTTGLDASVAAGVLDLIRGLLEEFELAAIVVSHDFSVIEMLTERCIVMHHGRVVENALTDQLLEDPHHPYSQKLVSAARA
;
A
#
# COMPACT_ATOMS: atom_id res chain seq x y z
N MET A 1 -1.76 -9.26 -23.38
CA MET A 1 -0.87 -9.48 -22.22
C MET A 1 -1.25 -10.83 -21.62
N SER A 2 -0.30 -11.78 -21.57
CA SER A 2 -0.50 -13.05 -20.88
C SER A 2 -0.64 -12.78 -19.39
N LYS A 3 -1.72 -13.25 -18.75
CA LYS A 3 -1.82 -13.28 -17.29
C LYS A 3 -0.68 -14.16 -16.77
N ILE A 4 0.27 -13.57 -16.05
CA ILE A 4 1.15 -14.34 -15.18
C ILE A 4 0.25 -14.79 -14.04
N VAL A 5 -0.13 -16.07 -14.04
CA VAL A 5 -0.89 -16.68 -12.95
C VAL A 5 0.10 -17.15 -11.91
N ILE A 6 0.02 -16.60 -10.71
CA ILE A 6 0.92 -16.95 -9.61
C ILE A 6 0.28 -18.09 -8.81
N PRO A 7 0.80 -19.33 -8.86
CA PRO A 7 0.38 -20.37 -7.93
C PRO A 7 0.79 -19.88 -6.54
N ASP A 8 -0.19 -19.68 -5.65
CA ASP A 8 -0.04 -19.12 -4.28
C ASP A 8 -0.16 -17.59 -4.13
N SER A 9 -0.98 -16.94 -4.96
CA SER A 9 -1.35 -15.53 -4.74
C SER A 9 -2.05 -15.31 -3.38
N VAL A 10 -1.52 -14.42 -2.55
CA VAL A 10 -2.18 -13.89 -1.35
C VAL A 10 -3.26 -12.89 -1.72
N LEU A 11 -3.00 -12.03 -2.69
CA LEU A 11 -3.96 -11.05 -3.20
C LEU A 11 -4.14 -11.20 -4.71
N THR A 12 -5.40 -11.15 -5.16
CA THR A 12 -5.76 -11.03 -6.58
C THR A 12 -6.61 -9.79 -6.78
N VAL A 13 -6.20 -8.92 -7.70
CA VAL A 13 -6.93 -7.73 -8.13
C VAL A 13 -7.32 -7.90 -9.60
N SER A 14 -8.62 -7.85 -9.89
CA SER A 14 -9.17 -8.04 -11.22
C SER A 14 -10.12 -6.91 -11.61
N GLY A 15 -9.82 -6.24 -12.72
CA GLY A 15 -10.68 -5.21 -13.29
C GLY A 15 -10.98 -4.03 -12.35
N LEU A 16 -10.09 -3.74 -11.39
CA LEU A 16 -10.33 -2.67 -10.42
C LEU A 16 -10.43 -1.32 -11.13
N GLY A 17 -11.52 -0.61 -10.86
CA GLY A 17 -11.80 0.69 -11.45
C GLY A 17 -12.36 1.67 -10.43
N LYS A 18 -11.92 2.93 -10.54
CA LYS A 18 -12.42 4.07 -9.78
C LYS A 18 -12.61 5.26 -10.69
N ILE A 19 -13.86 5.71 -10.80
CA ILE A 19 -14.24 6.93 -11.48
C ILE A 19 -14.83 7.89 -10.44
N TYR A 20 -14.32 9.11 -10.42
CA TYR A 20 -14.93 10.22 -9.67
C TYR A 20 -15.84 11.01 -10.62
N GLY A 21 -17.10 11.18 -10.24
CA GLY A 21 -18.13 11.80 -11.08
C GLY A 21 -18.97 10.78 -11.87
N PRO A 22 -19.70 11.22 -12.91
CA PRO A 22 -20.59 10.35 -13.67
C PRO A 22 -19.85 9.18 -14.34
N ILE A 23 -20.31 7.96 -14.11
CA ILE A 23 -19.78 6.76 -14.76
C ILE A 23 -20.47 6.61 -16.12
N THR A 24 -19.71 6.77 -17.19
CA THR A 24 -20.20 6.58 -18.58
C THR A 24 -19.15 5.85 -19.39
N ASP A 25 -19.57 4.99 -20.32
CA ASP A 25 -18.66 4.28 -21.23
C ASP A 25 -17.77 5.27 -22.01
N GLY A 26 -18.35 6.40 -22.42
CA GLY A 26 -17.61 7.47 -23.11
C GLY A 26 -16.50 8.11 -22.27
N ALA A 27 -16.60 8.15 -20.93
CA ALA A 27 -15.52 8.69 -20.10
C ALA A 27 -14.29 7.77 -20.13
N ILE A 28 -14.51 6.45 -20.19
CA ILE A 28 -13.44 5.44 -20.23
C ILE A 28 -12.69 5.50 -21.56
N GLU A 29 -13.40 5.69 -22.67
CA GLU A 29 -12.82 5.80 -24.02
C GLU A 29 -12.04 7.10 -24.23
N ARG A 30 -12.53 8.21 -23.66
CA ARG A 30 -11.96 9.56 -23.78
C ARG A 30 -10.85 9.88 -22.77
N THR A 31 -10.43 8.90 -21.97
CA THR A 31 -9.36 9.05 -20.97
C THR A 31 -8.38 7.88 -21.04
N GLY A 32 -7.22 8.03 -20.40
CA GLY A 32 -6.18 7.01 -20.34
C GLY A 32 -4.88 7.44 -21.02
N SER A 33 -3.92 6.53 -21.03
CA SER A 33 -2.57 6.76 -21.57
C SER A 33 -2.56 7.09 -23.06
N HIS A 34 -3.50 6.55 -23.84
CA HIS A 34 -3.65 6.82 -25.27
C HIS A 34 -4.20 8.23 -25.57
N VAL A 35 -4.91 8.84 -24.62
CA VAL A 35 -5.43 10.22 -24.75
C VAL A 35 -4.52 11.24 -24.07
N GLY A 36 -3.75 10.82 -23.05
CA GLY A 36 -2.88 11.70 -22.28
C GLY A 36 -3.60 12.47 -21.16
N THR A 37 -4.75 11.96 -20.70
CA THR A 37 -5.50 12.57 -19.59
C THR A 37 -6.35 11.53 -18.87
N ALA A 38 -6.43 11.65 -17.54
CA ALA A 38 -7.37 10.88 -16.72
C ALA A 38 -8.74 11.57 -16.58
N ARG A 39 -8.89 12.81 -17.09
CA ARG A 39 -10.10 13.62 -16.95
C ARG A 39 -10.86 13.66 -18.25
N ASP A 40 -12.13 13.26 -18.23
CA ASP A 40 -13.03 13.46 -19.35
C ASP A 40 -13.53 14.91 -19.35
N HIS A 41 -13.08 15.69 -20.32
CA HIS A 41 -13.45 17.10 -20.45
C HIS A 41 -14.94 17.32 -20.76
N HIS A 42 -15.67 16.30 -21.21
CA HIS A 42 -17.09 16.40 -21.55
C HIS A 42 -17.98 16.30 -20.31
N THR A 43 -17.70 15.32 -19.45
CA THR A 43 -18.50 15.04 -18.25
C THR A 43 -17.89 15.63 -16.98
N GLY A 44 -16.62 16.03 -17.02
CA GLY A 44 -15.84 16.43 -15.86
C GLY A 44 -15.41 15.26 -14.96
N SER A 45 -15.73 14.03 -15.33
CA SER A 45 -15.34 12.83 -14.57
C SER A 45 -13.83 12.59 -14.62
N ILE A 46 -13.31 11.94 -13.59
CA ILE A 46 -11.90 11.55 -13.48
C ILE A 46 -11.84 10.03 -13.38
N VAL A 47 -11.27 9.37 -14.39
CA VAL A 47 -10.97 7.94 -14.39
C VAL A 47 -9.64 7.74 -13.69
N ALA A 48 -9.69 7.63 -12.36
CA ALA A 48 -8.51 7.54 -11.51
C ALA A 48 -7.85 6.16 -11.53
N ALA A 49 -8.64 5.11 -11.78
CA ALA A 49 -8.16 3.76 -12.07
C ALA A 49 -9.15 3.07 -12.99
N TRP A 50 -8.69 2.27 -13.96
CA TRP A 50 -9.58 1.44 -14.76
C TRP A 50 -8.89 0.22 -15.34
N ASP A 51 -9.56 -0.93 -15.18
CA ASP A 51 -9.08 -2.24 -15.60
C ASP A 51 -7.68 -2.55 -15.03
N VAL A 52 -7.49 -2.24 -13.75
CA VAL A 52 -6.26 -2.55 -13.03
C VAL A 52 -6.30 -4.02 -12.62
N ASN A 53 -5.28 -4.78 -13.05
CA ASN A 53 -5.17 -6.21 -12.84
C ASN A 53 -3.76 -6.56 -12.36
N PHE A 54 -3.64 -7.24 -11.22
CA PHE A 54 -2.38 -7.79 -10.73
C PHE A 54 -2.64 -8.81 -9.61
N GLU A 55 -1.64 -9.64 -9.34
CA GLU A 55 -1.60 -10.59 -8.24
C GLU A 55 -0.39 -10.27 -7.35
N VAL A 56 -0.42 -10.69 -6.09
CA VAL A 56 0.72 -10.63 -5.15
C VAL A 56 0.85 -11.98 -4.47
N ALA A 57 2.02 -12.62 -4.58
CA ALA A 57 2.35 -13.89 -3.95
C ALA A 57 2.56 -13.74 -2.43
N ALA A 58 2.53 -14.87 -1.71
CA ALA A 58 3.01 -14.90 -0.34
C ALA A 58 4.50 -14.50 -0.27
N GLY A 59 4.84 -13.58 0.62
CA GLY A 59 6.21 -13.07 0.77
C GLY A 59 6.74 -12.22 -0.40
N GLU A 60 5.92 -11.93 -1.42
CA GLU A 60 6.28 -11.01 -2.51
C GLU A 60 5.98 -9.56 -2.11
N ALA A 61 6.88 -8.66 -2.48
CA ALA A 61 6.60 -7.23 -2.45
C ALA A 61 6.42 -6.70 -3.88
N LEU A 62 5.18 -6.31 -4.21
CA LEU A 62 4.84 -5.74 -5.51
C LEU A 62 4.93 -4.20 -5.46
N GLY A 63 5.75 -3.63 -6.34
CA GLY A 63 5.83 -2.18 -6.56
C GLY A 63 4.69 -1.64 -7.43
N ILE A 64 4.19 -0.44 -7.11
CA ILE A 64 3.32 0.35 -7.98
C ILE A 64 3.97 1.72 -8.16
N VAL A 65 4.37 2.03 -9.39
CA VAL A 65 5.12 3.25 -9.73
C VAL A 65 4.42 4.10 -10.78
N GLY A 66 4.82 5.36 -10.89
CA GLY A 66 4.25 6.33 -11.81
C GLY A 66 4.24 7.73 -11.23
N GLU A 67 3.98 8.74 -12.06
CA GLU A 67 3.93 10.13 -11.60
C GLU A 67 2.78 10.40 -10.61
N SER A 68 2.85 11.54 -9.93
CA SER A 68 1.76 12.07 -9.12
C SER A 68 0.47 12.16 -9.93
N GLY A 69 -0.63 11.63 -9.39
CA GLY A 69 -1.93 11.61 -10.07
C GLY A 69 -2.13 10.46 -11.07
N SER A 70 -1.21 9.50 -11.17
CA SER A 70 -1.39 8.35 -12.07
C SER A 70 -2.40 7.29 -11.60
N GLY A 71 -2.86 7.37 -10.34
CA GLY A 71 -3.88 6.47 -9.77
C GLY A 71 -3.38 5.50 -8.69
N LYS A 72 -2.08 5.51 -8.36
CA LYS A 72 -1.44 4.56 -7.40
C LYS A 72 -2.14 4.50 -6.04
N SER A 73 -2.20 5.64 -5.34
CA SER A 73 -2.84 5.72 -4.02
C SER A 73 -4.35 5.51 -4.10
N THR A 74 -5.00 5.79 -5.24
CA THR A 74 -6.42 5.43 -5.45
C THR A 74 -6.62 3.92 -5.46
N VAL A 75 -5.79 3.17 -6.19
CA VAL A 75 -5.81 1.70 -6.20
C VAL A 75 -5.59 1.16 -4.79
N LEU A 76 -4.55 1.64 -4.10
CA LEU A 76 -4.22 1.21 -2.75
C LEU A 76 -5.37 1.48 -1.77
N ARG A 77 -5.95 2.69 -1.78
CA ARG A 77 -7.09 3.06 -0.92
C ARG A 77 -8.37 2.27 -1.22
N CYS A 78 -8.59 1.86 -2.48
CA CYS A 78 -9.68 0.93 -2.82
C CYS A 78 -9.46 -0.45 -2.19
N ILE A 79 -8.25 -0.99 -2.28
CA ILE A 79 -7.89 -2.30 -1.68
C ILE A 79 -7.98 -2.24 -0.16
N ALA A 80 -7.52 -1.14 0.46
CA ALA A 80 -7.65 -0.89 1.89
C ALA A 80 -9.11 -0.74 2.38
N GLY A 81 -10.04 -0.49 1.45
CA GLY A 81 -11.43 -0.17 1.77
C GLY A 81 -11.63 1.22 2.37
N ASP A 82 -10.69 2.14 2.16
CA ASP A 82 -10.78 3.54 2.58
C ASP A 82 -11.65 4.37 1.63
N ILE A 83 -11.73 3.96 0.36
CA ILE A 83 -12.65 4.53 -0.64
C ILE A 83 -13.35 3.41 -1.41
N ASP A 84 -14.61 3.62 -1.77
CA ASP A 84 -15.34 2.64 -2.58
C ASP A 84 -14.80 2.62 -4.02
N SER A 85 -14.60 1.44 -4.58
CA SER A 85 -14.37 1.25 -6.02
C SER A 85 -15.64 1.51 -6.83
N SER A 86 -15.48 1.85 -8.11
CA SER A 86 -16.61 1.87 -9.05
C SER A 86 -16.93 0.48 -9.59
N VAL A 87 -15.91 -0.32 -9.85
CA VAL A 87 -16.00 -1.71 -10.37
C VAL A 87 -14.78 -2.51 -9.92
N GLY A 88 -14.86 -3.83 -10.07
CA GLY A 88 -13.73 -4.73 -9.91
C GLY A 88 -13.98 -5.85 -8.92
N ASP A 89 -12.96 -6.66 -8.75
CA ASP A 89 -12.93 -7.77 -7.81
C ASP A 89 -11.55 -7.81 -7.15
N VAL A 90 -11.53 -7.76 -5.82
CA VAL A 90 -10.31 -7.88 -5.02
C VAL A 90 -10.52 -9.03 -4.04
N ARG A 91 -9.65 -10.03 -4.09
CA ARG A 91 -9.73 -11.22 -3.24
C ARG A 91 -8.43 -11.41 -2.48
N LEU A 92 -8.55 -11.77 -1.20
CA LEU A 92 -7.43 -12.17 -0.36
C LEU A 92 -7.60 -13.64 -0.02
N SER A 93 -6.67 -14.50 -0.43
CA SER A 93 -6.82 -15.96 -0.30
C SER A 93 -6.94 -16.42 1.15
N THR A 94 -6.36 -15.67 2.09
CA THR A 94 -6.41 -15.97 3.54
C THR A 94 -7.70 -15.51 4.21
N PHE A 95 -8.54 -14.73 3.51
CA PHE A 95 -9.80 -14.23 4.03
C PHE A 95 -10.98 -14.92 3.34
N GLU A 96 -11.81 -15.61 4.11
CA GLU A 96 -12.94 -16.40 3.58
C GLU A 96 -12.51 -17.32 2.42
N ASN A 97 -11.32 -17.91 2.53
CA ASN A 97 -10.70 -18.78 1.51
C ASN A 97 -10.59 -18.15 0.11
N GLY A 98 -10.52 -16.82 0.03
CA GLY A 98 -10.47 -16.08 -1.24
C GLY A 98 -11.81 -16.00 -1.97
N GLU A 99 -12.92 -16.45 -1.37
CA GLU A 99 -14.24 -16.41 -2.02
C GLU A 99 -14.86 -15.00 -1.98
N ALA A 100 -14.48 -14.20 -0.98
CA ALA A 100 -15.08 -12.89 -0.76
C ALA A 100 -14.39 -11.79 -1.56
N ASN A 101 -15.20 -11.00 -2.28
CA ASN A 101 -14.74 -9.75 -2.87
C ASN A 101 -14.66 -8.66 -1.79
N LEU A 102 -13.44 -8.21 -1.48
CA LEU A 102 -13.16 -7.18 -0.48
C LEU A 102 -13.91 -5.87 -0.75
N LEU A 103 -14.17 -5.55 -2.02
CA LEU A 103 -14.81 -4.31 -2.45
C LEU A 103 -16.30 -4.26 -2.08
N THR A 104 -16.94 -5.42 -1.87
CA THR A 104 -18.39 -5.52 -1.61
C THR A 104 -18.70 -5.94 -0.16
N LEU A 105 -17.69 -6.03 0.70
CA LEU A 105 -17.88 -6.40 2.10
C LEU A 105 -18.72 -5.37 2.84
N ASP A 106 -19.62 -5.85 3.70
CA ASP A 106 -20.30 -5.02 4.69
C ASP A 106 -19.29 -4.41 5.69
N ALA A 107 -19.73 -3.41 6.45
CA ALA A 107 -18.86 -2.67 7.37
C ALA A 107 -18.25 -3.54 8.48
N ALA A 108 -18.97 -4.55 8.98
CA ALA A 108 -18.49 -5.40 10.07
C ALA A 108 -17.42 -6.38 9.56
N THR A 109 -17.68 -7.00 8.42
CA THR A 109 -16.78 -7.95 7.76
C THR A 109 -15.51 -7.24 7.26
N ARG A 110 -15.65 -6.03 6.69
CA ARG A 110 -14.52 -5.17 6.31
C ARG A 110 -13.66 -4.78 7.51
N ARG A 111 -14.28 -4.43 8.64
CA ARG A 111 -13.56 -4.13 9.88
C ARG A 111 -12.74 -5.34 10.35
N LYS A 112 -13.31 -6.55 10.33
CA LYS A 112 -12.60 -7.77 10.70
C LYS A 112 -11.38 -8.02 9.79
N MET A 113 -11.58 -7.91 8.48
CA MET A 113 -10.50 -8.02 7.49
C MET A 113 -9.35 -7.03 7.77
N ARG A 114 -9.66 -5.76 8.06
CA ARG A 114 -8.67 -4.73 8.40
C ARG A 114 -7.97 -4.91 9.75
N ILE A 115 -8.54 -5.70 10.64
CA ILE A 115 -7.93 -5.99 11.95
C ILE A 115 -6.94 -7.15 11.81
N ASP A 116 -7.32 -8.21 11.10
CA ASP A 116 -6.60 -9.49 11.15
C ASP A 116 -5.74 -9.79 9.92
N GLN A 117 -6.07 -9.21 8.76
CA GLN A 117 -5.52 -9.69 7.48
C GLN A 117 -4.74 -8.62 6.71
N LEU A 118 -5.20 -7.38 6.74
CA LEU A 118 -4.66 -6.29 5.94
C LEU A 118 -4.31 -5.11 6.83
N SER A 119 -3.15 -4.49 6.60
CA SER A 119 -2.76 -3.25 7.25
C SER A 119 -2.19 -2.25 6.27
N VAL A 120 -2.22 -0.97 6.65
CA VAL A 120 -1.78 0.14 5.79
C VAL A 120 -0.80 1.02 6.56
N VAL A 121 0.30 1.37 5.91
CA VAL A 121 1.21 2.43 6.30
C VAL A 121 0.98 3.59 5.34
N TYR A 122 0.34 4.64 5.84
CA TYR A 122 -0.04 5.81 5.07
C TYR A 122 1.11 6.80 4.91
N GLN A 123 1.06 7.56 3.82
CA GLN A 123 1.99 8.64 3.52
C GLN A 123 2.03 9.71 4.61
N ASP A 124 0.86 10.15 5.08
CA ASP A 124 0.76 11.06 6.23
C ASP A 124 0.60 10.24 7.52
N PRO A 125 1.55 10.33 8.47
CA PRO A 125 1.43 9.65 9.75
C PRO A 125 0.15 10.00 10.53
N ALA A 126 -0.46 11.18 10.29
CA ALA A 126 -1.72 11.56 10.92
C ALA A 126 -2.92 10.73 10.43
N GLU A 127 -2.83 10.09 9.25
CA GLU A 127 -3.86 9.16 8.76
C GLU A 127 -3.76 7.80 9.48
N GLY A 128 -2.54 7.35 9.80
CA GLY A 128 -2.31 6.05 10.43
C GLY A 128 -2.18 6.04 11.95
N LEU A 129 -1.98 7.21 12.58
CA LEU A 129 -1.76 7.34 14.03
C LEU A 129 -2.71 8.35 14.68
N SER A 130 -3.15 8.03 15.89
CA SER A 130 -3.73 9.01 16.79
C SER A 130 -2.63 9.82 17.46
N LEU A 131 -2.40 11.05 16.97
CA LEU A 131 -1.28 11.89 17.41
C LEU A 131 -1.31 12.26 18.90
N GLY A 132 -2.49 12.28 19.50
CA GLY A 132 -2.68 12.53 20.94
C GLY A 132 -2.48 11.31 21.83
N VAL A 133 -2.23 10.13 21.25
CA VAL A 133 -2.04 8.86 21.95
C VAL A 133 -0.56 8.49 21.98
N THR A 134 -0.17 7.68 22.97
CA THR A 134 1.20 7.22 23.12
C THR A 134 1.62 6.26 22.00
N ALA A 135 2.93 6.03 21.83
CA ALA A 135 3.42 5.04 20.87
C ALA A 135 2.87 3.64 21.17
N GLY A 136 2.94 3.21 22.44
CA GLY A 136 2.37 1.95 22.88
C GLY A 136 0.85 1.90 22.74
N GLY A 137 0.15 3.02 22.98
CA GLY A 137 -1.30 3.11 22.82
C GLY A 137 -1.76 2.96 21.37
N ASN A 138 -1.02 3.53 20.41
CA ASN A 138 -1.30 3.37 18.98
C ASN A 138 -1.18 1.91 18.52
N ILE A 139 -0.25 1.14 19.11
CA ILE A 139 -0.08 -0.29 18.82
C ILE A 139 -1.10 -1.14 19.59
N ALA A 140 -1.49 -0.72 20.79
CA ALA A 140 -2.53 -1.39 21.58
C ALA A 140 -3.91 -1.34 20.92
N ASP A 141 -4.23 -0.25 20.23
CA ASP A 141 -5.52 -0.05 19.55
C ASP A 141 -5.93 -1.24 18.64
N PRO A 142 -5.16 -1.63 17.60
CA PRO A 142 -5.50 -2.78 16.76
C PRO A 142 -5.52 -4.12 17.52
N LEU A 143 -4.69 -4.31 18.56
CA LEU A 143 -4.69 -5.52 19.39
C LEU A 143 -6.01 -5.65 20.18
N THR A 144 -6.46 -4.55 20.79
CA THR A 144 -7.73 -4.54 21.54
C THR A 144 -8.93 -4.74 20.61
N ALA A 145 -8.88 -4.17 19.40
CA ALA A 145 -9.87 -4.39 18.36
C ALA A 145 -9.93 -5.86 17.91
N ALA A 146 -8.79 -6.55 17.87
CA ALA A 146 -8.68 -7.99 17.61
C ALA A 146 -9.12 -8.89 18.79
N GLY A 147 -9.61 -8.31 19.88
CA GLY A 147 -10.13 -9.09 21.01
C GLY A 147 -9.13 -9.33 22.14
N TRP A 148 -7.91 -8.76 22.09
CA TRP A 148 -6.97 -8.90 23.20
C TRP A 148 -7.50 -8.20 24.45
N ARG A 149 -7.44 -8.89 25.60
CA ARG A 149 -7.89 -8.37 26.91
C ARG A 149 -6.81 -8.39 27.99
N ASN A 150 -5.68 -9.07 27.75
CA ASN A 150 -4.57 -9.11 28.69
C ASN A 150 -3.68 -7.88 28.51
N PHE A 151 -3.71 -6.96 29.47
CA PHE A 151 -2.89 -5.74 29.46
C PHE A 151 -1.39 -6.03 29.38
N GLU A 152 -0.89 -7.02 30.13
CA GLU A 152 0.53 -7.39 30.12
C GLU A 152 0.94 -7.91 28.74
N GLY A 153 0.11 -8.77 28.13
CA GLY A 153 0.34 -9.28 26.79
C GLY A 153 0.33 -8.19 25.71
N ILE A 154 -0.62 -7.25 25.80
CA ILE A 154 -0.69 -6.10 24.88
C ILE A 154 0.57 -5.24 25.01
N ARG A 155 0.99 -4.91 26.23
CA ARG A 155 2.18 -4.09 26.46
C ARG A 155 3.47 -4.81 26.04
N ALA A 156 3.56 -6.12 26.25
CA ALA A 156 4.67 -6.93 25.79
C ALA A 156 4.78 -6.94 24.26
N ARG A 157 3.66 -7.10 23.56
CA ARG A 157 3.61 -7.04 22.08
C ARG A 157 3.95 -5.64 21.55
N ALA A 158 3.42 -4.59 22.16
CA ALA A 158 3.76 -3.22 21.79
C ALA A 158 5.27 -2.95 21.98
N ARG A 159 5.86 -3.40 23.08
CA ARG A 159 7.29 -3.29 23.35
C ARG A 159 8.14 -4.03 22.31
N ASP A 160 7.78 -5.27 21.98
CA ASP A 160 8.44 -6.08 20.94
C ASP A 160 8.44 -5.36 19.59
N LEU A 161 7.28 -4.85 19.17
CA LEU A 161 7.15 -4.13 17.90
C LEU A 161 7.90 -2.80 17.87
N LEU A 162 7.86 -2.03 18.97
CA LEU A 162 8.65 -0.78 19.07
C LEU A 162 10.15 -1.06 19.03
N GLN A 163 10.61 -2.15 19.66
CA GLN A 163 12.00 -2.55 19.60
C GLN A 163 12.42 -2.93 18.17
N ARG A 164 11.59 -3.73 17.47
CA ARG A 164 11.81 -4.12 16.07
C ARG A 164 11.82 -2.93 15.12
N THR A 165 11.02 -1.91 15.40
CA THR A 165 11.02 -0.68 14.58
C THR A 165 11.99 0.40 15.08
N GLU A 166 12.86 0.04 16.02
CA GLU A 166 13.90 0.90 16.61
C GLU A 166 13.33 2.20 17.23
N VAL A 167 12.11 2.15 17.76
CA VAL A 167 11.56 3.22 18.61
C VAL A 167 12.06 2.98 20.04
N PRO A 168 12.74 3.97 20.66
CA PRO A 168 13.25 3.81 22.03
C PRO A 168 12.13 3.45 23.02
N LEU A 169 12.35 2.39 23.80
CA LEU A 169 11.32 1.83 24.69
C LEU A 169 10.98 2.73 25.88
N ASP A 170 11.93 3.57 26.30
CA ASP A 170 11.71 4.62 27.29
C ASP A 170 10.72 5.70 26.81
N ARG A 171 10.51 5.80 25.49
CA ARG A 171 9.52 6.68 24.85
C ARG A 171 8.21 5.99 24.50
N MET A 172 8.01 4.72 24.87
CA MET A 172 6.77 3.99 24.56
C MET A 172 5.51 4.70 25.10
N ASP A 173 5.63 5.36 26.24
CA ASP A 173 4.52 6.07 26.92
C ASP A 173 4.46 7.57 26.56
N ASP A 174 5.31 8.05 25.64
CA ASP A 174 5.23 9.41 25.11
C ASP A 174 4.14 9.53 24.02
N ILE A 175 3.45 10.67 23.98
CA ILE A 175 2.52 11.00 22.89
C ILE A 175 3.27 11.18 21.56
N VAL A 176 2.75 10.57 20.48
CA VAL A 176 3.46 10.53 19.19
C VAL A 176 3.50 11.90 18.49
N ARG A 177 2.67 12.86 18.88
CA ARG A 177 2.81 14.27 18.44
C ARG A 177 4.20 14.84 18.74
N SER A 178 4.87 14.38 19.80
CA SER A 178 6.21 14.84 20.17
C SER A 178 7.34 14.20 19.34
N PHE A 179 7.03 13.21 18.50
CA PHE A 179 8.03 12.45 17.74
C PHE A 179 8.41 13.15 16.43
N SER A 180 9.63 12.88 15.96
CA SER A 180 10.08 13.25 14.61
C SER A 180 9.28 12.50 13.54
N GLY A 181 9.33 12.95 12.27
CA GLY A 181 8.68 12.27 11.14
C GLY A 181 9.07 10.79 11.05
N GLY A 182 10.37 10.49 11.08
CA GLY A 182 10.87 9.12 11.03
C GLY A 182 10.43 8.26 12.22
N MET A 183 10.40 8.82 13.44
CA MET A 183 9.88 8.11 14.61
C MET A 183 8.38 7.83 14.48
N ARG A 184 7.58 8.78 14.00
CA ARG A 184 6.15 8.54 13.74
C ARG A 184 5.97 7.45 12.70
N GLN A 185 6.79 7.44 11.65
CA GLN A 185 6.75 6.41 10.62
C GLN A 185 7.04 5.01 11.20
N ARG A 186 8.07 4.89 12.04
CA ARG A 186 8.42 3.65 12.74
C ARG A 186 7.30 3.16 13.68
N VAL A 187 6.60 4.06 14.36
CA VAL A 187 5.41 3.71 15.17
C VAL A 187 4.25 3.25 14.27
N GLN A 188 4.04 3.91 13.13
CA GLN A 188 3.01 3.51 12.17
C GLN A 188 3.28 2.11 11.60
N ILE A 189 4.53 1.80 11.25
CA ILE A 189 4.94 0.45 10.81
C ILE A 189 4.72 -0.57 11.93
N ALA A 190 5.14 -0.26 13.16
CA ALA A 190 4.89 -1.13 14.32
C ALA A 190 3.39 -1.39 14.53
N ARG A 191 2.55 -0.36 14.40
CA ARG A 191 1.09 -0.48 14.49
C ARG A 191 0.52 -1.37 13.39
N ALA A 192 1.00 -1.24 12.15
CA ALA A 192 0.56 -2.07 11.03
C ALA A 192 0.86 -3.56 11.25
N LEU A 193 1.95 -3.88 11.97
CA LEU A 193 2.34 -5.27 12.27
C LEU A 193 1.70 -5.85 13.54
N ALA A 194 0.86 -5.08 14.24
CA ALA A 194 0.30 -5.44 15.54
C ALA A 194 -0.31 -6.85 15.56
N ASN A 195 -1.19 -7.13 14.60
CA ASN A 195 -1.97 -8.37 14.51
C ASN A 195 -1.39 -9.42 13.55
N ASN A 196 -0.13 -9.29 13.12
CA ASN A 196 0.49 -10.17 12.12
C ASN A 196 -0.34 -10.26 10.83
N PRO A 197 -0.54 -9.13 10.12
CA PRO A 197 -1.33 -9.12 8.88
C PRO A 197 -0.71 -10.07 7.84
N ARG A 198 -1.51 -10.51 6.87
CA ARG A 198 -1.05 -11.27 5.70
C ARG A 198 -0.59 -10.36 4.56
N LEU A 199 -1.12 -9.15 4.51
CA LEU A 199 -0.81 -8.14 3.51
C LEU A 199 -0.58 -6.78 4.15
N VAL A 200 0.53 -6.13 3.80
CA VAL A 200 0.80 -4.74 4.16
C VAL A 200 0.79 -3.86 2.92
N LEU A 201 0.02 -2.77 2.98
CA LEU A 201 0.00 -1.73 1.95
C LEU A 201 0.88 -0.57 2.41
N LEU A 202 1.92 -0.23 1.65
CA LEU A 202 2.85 0.87 1.93
C LEU A 202 2.60 1.99 0.91
N ASP A 203 1.99 3.10 1.35
CA ASP A 203 1.72 4.27 0.50
C ASP A 203 2.78 5.34 0.77
N GLU A 204 3.77 5.45 -0.12
CA GLU A 204 4.85 6.45 -0.04
C GLU A 204 5.56 6.47 1.33
N PRO A 205 6.10 5.32 1.80
CA PRO A 205 6.48 5.10 3.19
C PRO A 205 7.64 5.96 3.70
N THR A 206 8.34 6.68 2.82
CA THR A 206 9.47 7.56 3.15
C THR A 206 9.27 9.01 2.71
N THR A 207 8.11 9.36 2.16
CA THR A 207 7.86 10.72 1.68
C THR A 207 7.93 11.72 2.82
N GLY A 208 8.64 12.84 2.60
CA GLY A 208 8.78 13.92 3.58
C GLY A 208 9.81 13.65 4.68
N LEU A 209 10.57 12.55 4.59
CA LEU A 209 11.73 12.28 5.46
C LEU A 209 13.01 12.78 4.79
N ASP A 210 14.01 13.14 5.60
CA ASP A 210 15.36 13.35 5.08
C ASP A 210 15.97 12.04 4.57
N ALA A 211 16.91 12.13 3.63
CA ALA A 211 17.44 10.97 2.94
C ALA A 211 18.07 9.92 3.88
N SER A 212 18.72 10.37 4.97
CA SER A 212 19.37 9.47 5.92
C SER A 212 18.36 8.69 6.76
N VAL A 213 17.29 9.36 7.19
CA VAL A 213 16.18 8.73 7.92
C VAL A 213 15.36 7.83 7.00
N ALA A 214 15.12 8.24 5.75
CA ALA A 214 14.44 7.44 4.74
C ALA A 214 15.16 6.11 4.52
N ALA A 215 16.48 6.12 4.28
CA ALA A 215 17.28 4.91 4.10
C ALA A 215 17.13 3.94 5.29
N GLY A 216 17.28 4.44 6.52
CA GLY A 216 17.11 3.62 7.72
C GLY A 216 15.69 3.08 7.91
N VAL A 217 14.65 3.78 7.44
CA VAL A 217 13.26 3.28 7.46
C VAL A 217 13.06 2.21 6.39
N LEU A 218 13.65 2.34 5.20
CA LEU A 218 13.55 1.33 4.14
C LEU A 218 14.27 0.04 4.53
N ASP A 219 15.46 0.13 5.13
CA ASP A 219 16.18 -1.06 5.63
C ASP A 219 15.37 -1.81 6.67
N LEU A 220 14.71 -1.06 7.57
CA LEU A 220 13.79 -1.62 8.56
C LEU A 220 12.59 -2.28 7.88
N ILE A 221 11.96 -1.65 6.89
CA ILE A 221 10.81 -2.23 6.19
C ILE A 221 11.24 -3.53 5.51
N ARG A 222 12.35 -3.51 4.76
CA ARG A 222 12.90 -4.69 4.06
C ARG A 222 13.13 -5.84 5.03
N GLY A 223 13.80 -5.58 6.16
CA GLY A 223 14.04 -6.59 7.19
C GLY A 223 12.74 -7.17 7.79
N LEU A 224 11.70 -6.35 7.98
CA LEU A 224 10.41 -6.80 8.48
C LEU A 224 9.62 -7.61 7.44
N LEU A 225 9.67 -7.23 6.16
CA LEU A 225 9.03 -8.02 5.10
C LEU A 225 9.65 -9.41 5.00
N GLU A 226 10.98 -9.49 5.05
CA GLU A 226 11.74 -10.75 5.07
C GLU A 226 11.45 -11.57 6.34
N GLU A 227 11.53 -10.96 7.53
CA GLU A 227 11.38 -11.69 8.80
C GLU A 227 9.97 -12.25 9.01
N PHE A 228 8.94 -11.53 8.59
CA PHE A 228 7.55 -11.93 8.78
C PHE A 228 6.94 -12.64 7.55
N GLU A 229 7.73 -12.87 6.49
CA GLU A 229 7.28 -13.45 5.21
C GLU A 229 6.01 -12.75 4.68
N LEU A 230 5.98 -11.41 4.75
CA LEU A 230 4.80 -10.62 4.44
C LEU A 230 4.64 -10.41 2.95
N ALA A 231 3.42 -10.61 2.44
CA ALA A 231 3.06 -10.01 1.16
C ALA A 231 2.93 -8.50 1.32
N ALA A 232 3.42 -7.73 0.34
CA ALA A 232 3.35 -6.28 0.37
C ALA A 232 2.98 -5.66 -0.98
N ILE A 233 2.32 -4.51 -0.92
CA ILE A 233 2.19 -3.58 -2.05
C ILE A 233 2.89 -2.30 -1.67
N VAL A 234 3.86 -1.88 -2.47
CA VAL A 234 4.67 -0.68 -2.25
C VAL A 234 4.33 0.35 -3.32
N VAL A 235 3.62 1.40 -2.95
CA VAL A 235 3.39 2.57 -3.80
C VAL A 235 4.52 3.56 -3.58
N SER A 236 5.24 3.92 -4.64
CA SER A 236 6.15 5.06 -4.61
C SER A 236 6.29 5.73 -5.98
N HIS A 237 6.68 6.99 -5.97
CA HIS A 237 7.20 7.69 -7.14
C HIS A 237 8.74 7.68 -7.20
N ASP A 238 9.42 7.21 -6.15
CA ASP A 238 10.88 7.05 -6.11
C ASP A 238 11.26 5.62 -6.49
N PHE A 239 12.01 5.46 -7.57
CA PHE A 239 12.47 4.16 -8.02
C PHE A 239 13.49 3.53 -7.09
N SER A 240 14.25 4.30 -6.32
CA SER A 240 15.22 3.77 -5.35
C SER A 240 14.50 3.00 -4.23
N VAL A 241 13.32 3.48 -3.83
CA VAL A 241 12.45 2.78 -2.86
C VAL A 241 11.96 1.45 -3.43
N ILE A 242 11.57 1.46 -4.71
CA ILE A 242 10.99 0.29 -5.39
C ILE A 242 12.09 -0.76 -5.65
N GLU A 243 13.25 -0.33 -6.12
CA GLU A 243 14.43 -1.18 -6.29
C GLU A 243 14.84 -1.87 -4.99
N MET A 244 14.77 -1.15 -3.87
CA MET A 244 15.16 -1.67 -2.56
C MET A 244 14.15 -2.65 -1.95
N LEU A 245 12.86 -2.52 -2.29
CA LEU A 245 11.79 -3.22 -1.59
C LEU A 245 11.03 -4.26 -2.42
N THR A 246 11.18 -4.31 -3.75
CA THR A 246 10.25 -5.07 -4.60
C THR A 246 10.94 -5.92 -5.65
N GLU A 247 10.45 -7.14 -5.86
CA GLU A 247 10.94 -8.03 -6.93
C GLU A 247 10.28 -7.75 -8.28
N ARG A 248 9.04 -7.27 -8.24
CA ARG A 248 8.22 -6.96 -9.41
C ARG A 248 7.54 -5.62 -9.21
N CYS A 249 7.26 -4.93 -10.31
CA CYS A 249 6.53 -3.68 -10.26
C CYS A 249 5.58 -3.50 -11.44
N ILE A 250 4.53 -2.72 -11.19
CA ILE A 250 3.60 -2.24 -12.21
C ILE A 250 3.71 -0.73 -12.36
N VAL A 251 3.73 -0.26 -13.61
CA VAL A 251 3.76 1.16 -13.94
C VAL A 251 2.35 1.64 -14.22
N MET A 252 1.90 2.65 -13.49
CA MET A 252 0.63 3.32 -13.70
C MET A 252 0.80 4.66 -14.40
N HIS A 253 -0.02 4.92 -15.42
CA HIS A 253 -0.11 6.18 -16.13
C HIS A 253 -1.56 6.50 -16.48
N HIS A 254 -2.04 7.70 -16.13
CA HIS A 254 -3.43 8.15 -16.35
C HIS A 254 -4.49 7.09 -15.97
N GLY A 255 -4.36 6.49 -14.78
CA GLY A 255 -5.30 5.52 -14.24
C GLY A 255 -5.19 4.11 -14.80
N ARG A 256 -4.18 3.82 -15.63
CA ARG A 256 -3.99 2.52 -16.30
C ARG A 256 -2.66 1.90 -15.94
N VAL A 257 -2.63 0.58 -15.81
CA VAL A 257 -1.37 -0.17 -15.84
C VAL A 257 -0.86 -0.18 -17.28
N VAL A 258 0.34 0.36 -17.49
CA VAL A 258 0.97 0.43 -18.82
C VAL A 258 2.11 -0.56 -18.99
N GLU A 259 2.69 -1.04 -17.89
CA GLU A 259 3.75 -2.04 -17.88
C GLU A 259 3.72 -2.85 -16.59
N ASN A 260 4.13 -4.12 -16.67
CA ASN A 260 4.28 -5.05 -15.55
C ASN A 260 5.52 -5.90 -15.85
N ALA A 261 6.55 -5.76 -15.03
CA ALA A 261 7.84 -6.39 -15.24
C ALA A 261 8.54 -6.65 -13.90
N LEU A 262 9.57 -7.48 -13.92
CA LEU A 262 10.51 -7.55 -12.81
C LEU A 262 11.12 -6.16 -12.57
N THR A 263 11.40 -5.83 -11.31
CA THR A 263 11.87 -4.48 -10.95
C THR A 263 13.22 -4.16 -11.62
N ASP A 264 14.15 -5.12 -11.64
CA ASP A 264 15.43 -5.00 -12.34
C ASP A 264 15.24 -4.79 -13.85
N GLN A 265 14.37 -5.57 -14.49
CA GLN A 265 14.04 -5.44 -15.91
C GLN A 265 13.44 -4.06 -16.20
N LEU A 266 12.51 -3.56 -15.37
CA LEU A 266 11.91 -2.25 -15.59
C LEU A 266 12.96 -1.14 -15.53
N LEU A 267 13.92 -1.25 -14.61
CA LEU A 267 14.98 -0.27 -14.43
C LEU A 267 16.01 -0.34 -15.56
N GLU A 268 16.36 -1.52 -16.05
CA GLU A 268 17.40 -1.72 -17.06
C GLU A 268 16.89 -1.59 -18.50
N ASP A 269 15.75 -2.21 -18.82
CA ASP A 269 15.16 -2.29 -20.16
C ASP A 269 13.62 -2.06 -20.11
N PRO A 270 13.17 -0.84 -19.78
CA PRO A 270 11.74 -0.52 -19.79
C PRO A 270 11.16 -0.57 -21.22
N HIS A 271 10.09 -1.34 -21.41
CA HIS A 271 9.50 -1.58 -22.73
C HIS A 271 8.48 -0.52 -23.13
N HIS A 272 7.73 0.04 -22.17
CA HIS A 272 6.72 1.04 -22.48
C HIS A 272 7.35 2.44 -22.61
N PRO A 273 6.99 3.26 -23.62
CA PRO A 273 7.58 4.60 -23.80
C PRO A 273 7.44 5.55 -22.61
N TYR A 274 6.37 5.40 -21.82
CA TYR A 274 6.23 6.16 -20.57
C TYR A 274 7.21 5.68 -19.50
N SER A 275 7.40 4.38 -19.34
CA SER A 275 8.35 3.81 -18.38
C SER A 275 9.78 4.21 -18.71
N GLN A 276 10.15 4.23 -19.99
CA GLN A 276 11.44 4.74 -20.46
C GLN A 276 11.67 6.18 -20.00
N LYS A 277 10.67 7.05 -20.15
CA LYS A 277 10.73 8.44 -19.66
C LYS A 277 10.86 8.49 -18.14
N LEU A 278 10.03 7.74 -17.42
CA LEU A 278 10.00 7.71 -15.96
C LEU A 278 11.36 7.28 -15.38
N VAL A 279 11.93 6.19 -15.90
CA VAL A 279 13.26 5.67 -15.49
C VAL A 279 14.37 6.65 -15.86
N SER A 280 14.31 7.24 -17.06
CA SER A 280 15.31 8.24 -17.48
C SER A 280 15.31 9.48 -16.60
N ALA A 281 14.14 9.92 -16.12
CA ALA A 281 14.00 11.06 -15.24
C ALA A 281 14.47 10.75 -13.81
N ALA A 282 14.29 9.51 -13.35
CA ALA A 282 14.72 9.09 -12.02
C ALA A 282 16.25 8.90 -11.90
N ARG A 283 16.93 8.63 -13.02
CA ARG A 283 18.39 8.46 -13.10
C ARG A 283 19.16 9.74 -13.39
N ALA A 284 18.46 10.85 -13.69
CA ALA A 284 19.04 12.14 -14.03
C ALA A 284 19.31 13.00 -12.78
#